data_AF-A0A4D4LWU0-F1
#
_entry.id   AF-A0A4D4LWU0-F1
#
_cell.length_a   1.000
_cell.length_b   1.000
_cell.length_c   1.000
_cell.angle_alpha   90.00
_cell.angle_beta   90.00
_cell.angle_gamma   90.00
#
_symmetry.space_group_name_H-M   'P 1'
#
loop_
_entity.id
_entity.type
_entity.pdbx_description
1 polymer ?
#
loop_
_entity_poly.entity_id
_entity_poly.type
_entity_poly.pdbx_seq_one_letter_code
_entity_poly.pdbx_strand_id
1 'polypeptide(L)'
;MRVSAGLPVRGPGHPCERGPPGRAYPGETAGYCVPAGPACPHLTESTLYFTDRGIEELEKRRGEEEVTFEWLAEQLRTFVDLNPDFEVPVERLATWLARLDDEDDEE
;
A
#
# COMPACT_ATOMS: atom_id res chain seq x y z
N MET A 1 16.43 16.02 62.81
CA MET A 1 15.71 17.07 62.04
C MET A 1 15.77 16.73 60.55
N ARG A 2 14.63 16.80 59.86
CA ARG A 2 14.44 16.45 58.44
C ARG A 2 14.81 17.65 57.54
N VAL A 3 15.49 17.40 56.42
CA VAL A 3 15.59 18.36 55.31
C VAL A 3 14.81 17.79 54.13
N SER A 4 13.76 18.51 53.76
CA SER A 4 12.77 18.19 52.75
C SER A 4 13.35 18.36 51.34
N ALA A 5 13.19 17.36 50.48
CA ALA A 5 13.36 17.50 49.05
C ALA A 5 12.21 18.35 48.49
N GLY A 6 12.54 19.45 47.81
CA GLY A 6 11.58 20.32 47.14
C GLY A 6 10.97 19.61 45.92
N LEU A 7 9.64 19.53 45.90
CA LEU A 7 8.84 19.10 44.75
C LEU A 7 8.84 20.20 43.67
N PRO A 8 8.84 19.87 42.37
CA PRO A 8 8.61 20.85 41.33
C PRO A 8 7.15 21.34 41.36
N VAL A 9 6.98 22.66 41.42
CA VAL A 9 5.70 23.37 41.31
C VAL A 9 5.12 23.19 39.90
N ARG A 10 3.92 22.62 39.84
CA ARG A 10 3.10 22.42 38.64
C ARG A 10 2.57 23.80 38.19
N GLY A 11 2.99 24.27 37.02
CA GLY A 11 2.52 25.54 36.44
C GLY A 11 1.01 25.52 36.10
N PRO A 12 0.40 26.69 35.87
CA PRO A 12 -1.03 26.80 35.56
C PRO A 12 -1.33 26.11 34.22
N GLY A 13 -2.28 25.17 34.25
CA GLY A 13 -2.72 24.42 33.08
C GLY A 13 -3.29 25.31 31.98
N HIS A 14 -2.92 25.01 30.75
CA HIS A 14 -3.52 25.59 29.55
C HIS A 14 -5.02 25.21 29.44
N PRO A 15 -5.89 26.10 28.91
CA PRO A 15 -7.35 25.94 28.93
C PRO A 15 -7.92 24.95 27.89
N CYS A 16 -7.18 23.92 27.49
CA CYS A 16 -7.66 22.94 26.50
C CYS A 16 -8.58 21.85 27.09
N GLU A 17 -8.95 21.95 28.37
CA GLU A 17 -9.95 21.07 28.97
C GLU A 17 -11.37 21.55 28.64
N ARG A 18 -11.92 21.00 27.54
CA ARG A 18 -13.31 20.53 27.39
C ARG A 18 -13.60 20.16 25.93
N GLY A 19 -13.24 18.93 25.55
CA GLY A 19 -13.92 18.25 24.45
C GLY A 19 -15.37 17.90 24.85
N PRO A 20 -16.30 17.78 23.90
CA PRO A 20 -17.69 17.45 24.20
C PRO A 20 -17.81 16.04 24.80
N PRO A 21 -18.78 15.80 25.71
CA PRO A 21 -18.96 14.49 26.31
C PRO A 21 -19.55 13.50 25.30
N GLY A 22 -18.76 12.50 24.95
CA GLY A 22 -19.17 11.10 24.84
C GLY A 22 -20.25 10.73 23.81
N ARG A 23 -19.81 10.32 22.62
CA ARG A 23 -20.24 9.03 22.05
C ARG A 23 -19.00 8.24 21.67
N ALA A 24 -18.62 7.30 22.53
CA ALA A 24 -17.65 6.28 22.21
C ALA A 24 -18.37 5.20 21.38
N TYR A 25 -17.98 5.02 20.12
CA TYR A 25 -18.35 3.83 19.36
C TYR A 25 -17.48 2.67 19.84
N PRO A 26 -18.03 1.47 20.11
CA PRO A 26 -17.23 0.34 20.54
C PRO A 26 -16.52 -0.27 19.33
N GLY A 27 -15.19 -0.17 19.28
CA GLY A 27 -14.34 -0.88 18.30
C GLY A 27 -13.09 -0.15 17.83
N GLU A 28 -12.93 1.15 18.12
CA GLU A 28 -11.85 1.95 17.56
C GLU A 28 -10.60 1.94 18.47
N THR A 29 -9.66 1.05 18.17
CA THR A 29 -8.31 1.13 18.73
C THR A 29 -7.62 2.36 18.17
N ALA A 30 -7.41 3.34 19.06
CA ALA A 30 -6.47 4.45 19.01
C ALA A 30 -5.58 4.57 17.75
N GLY A 31 -5.65 5.73 17.08
CA GLY A 31 -4.43 6.36 16.56
C GLY A 31 -4.38 6.80 15.10
N TYR A 32 -5.47 7.23 14.47
CA TYR A 32 -5.35 7.99 13.21
C TYR A 32 -6.17 9.28 13.26
N CYS A 33 -5.47 10.41 13.32
CA CYS A 33 -6.03 11.71 12.97
C CYS A 33 -6.37 11.69 11.48
N VAL A 34 -7.66 11.72 11.12
CA VAL A 34 -8.08 11.96 9.73
C VAL A 34 -8.20 13.48 9.55
N PRO A 35 -7.30 14.14 8.79
CA PRO A 35 -7.50 15.54 8.47
C PRO A 35 -8.63 15.68 7.42
N ALA A 36 -9.64 16.47 7.77
CA ALA A 36 -10.64 16.94 6.82
C ALA A 36 -10.03 18.04 5.94
N GLY A 37 -9.70 17.74 4.67
CA GLY A 37 -9.32 18.74 3.66
C GLY A 37 -8.65 18.18 2.40
N PRO A 38 -8.90 18.74 1.20
CA PRO A 38 -8.38 18.23 -0.06
C PRO A 38 -7.01 18.84 -0.37
N ALA A 39 -5.94 18.26 0.16
CA ALA A 39 -4.57 18.53 -0.30
C ALA A 39 -3.61 17.50 0.28
N CYS A 40 -3.50 16.34 -0.35
CA CYS A 40 -2.36 15.43 -0.15
C CYS A 40 -1.81 14.98 -1.51
N PRO A 41 -1.07 15.82 -2.25
CA PRO A 41 -0.49 15.40 -3.53
C PRO A 41 0.96 14.91 -3.40
N HIS A 42 1.41 14.32 -2.27
CA HIS A 42 2.84 13.99 -2.14
C HIS A 42 3.22 12.68 -1.43
N LEU A 43 2.30 11.73 -1.24
CA LEU A 43 2.64 10.43 -0.65
C LEU A 43 2.77 9.28 -1.67
N THR A 44 3.25 9.56 -2.87
CA THR A 44 3.28 8.55 -3.96
C THR A 44 4.50 8.67 -4.88
N GLU A 45 5.69 8.96 -4.37
CA GLU A 45 6.89 9.11 -5.24
C GLU A 45 8.16 8.44 -4.71
N SER A 46 8.11 7.44 -3.83
CA SER A 46 9.32 6.63 -3.55
C SER A 46 9.06 5.13 -3.43
N THR A 47 7.85 4.71 -3.04
CA THR A 47 7.44 3.30 -3.06
C THR A 47 6.96 2.84 -4.44
N LEU A 48 6.62 3.75 -5.35
CA LEU A 48 6.22 3.47 -6.75
C LEU A 48 7.44 3.22 -7.67
N TYR A 49 8.51 4.00 -7.52
CA TYR A 49 9.71 3.87 -8.37
C TYR A 49 10.51 2.57 -8.19
N PHE A 50 10.24 1.75 -7.18
CA PHE A 50 10.90 0.44 -7.05
C PHE A 50 10.15 -0.67 -7.81
N THR A 51 8.82 -0.62 -7.83
CA THR A 51 7.96 -1.63 -8.48
C THR A 51 7.98 -1.48 -10.00
N ASP A 52 8.05 -0.24 -10.48
CA ASP A 52 7.94 0.04 -11.92
C ASP A 52 9.30 -0.06 -12.64
N ARG A 53 10.42 0.03 -11.91
CA ARG A 53 11.78 -0.08 -12.49
C ARG A 53 12.01 -1.38 -13.26
N GLY A 54 11.44 -2.48 -12.78
CA GLY A 54 11.54 -3.77 -13.46
C GLY A 54 10.78 -3.79 -14.79
N ILE A 55 9.60 -3.16 -14.82
CA ILE A 55 8.75 -3.05 -16.01
C ILE A 55 9.38 -2.09 -17.02
N GLU A 56 9.88 -0.93 -16.59
CA GLU A 56 10.59 0.03 -17.42
C GLU A 56 11.83 -0.60 -18.09
N GLU A 57 12.63 -1.37 -17.35
CA GLU A 57 13.80 -2.04 -17.93
C GLU A 57 13.39 -3.18 -18.87
N LEU A 58 12.28 -3.88 -18.61
CA LEU A 58 11.75 -4.88 -19.55
C LEU A 58 11.35 -4.22 -20.88
N GLU A 59 10.55 -3.15 -20.82
CA GLU A 59 10.12 -2.39 -21.99
C GLU A 59 11.32 -1.85 -22.78
N LYS A 60 12.29 -1.23 -22.09
CA LYS A 60 13.47 -0.67 -22.72
C LYS A 60 14.32 -1.71 -23.48
N ARG A 61 14.37 -2.95 -22.99
CA ARG A 61 15.23 -4.00 -23.55
C ARG A 61 14.51 -4.89 -24.56
N ARG A 62 13.21 -5.12 -24.37
CA ARG A 62 12.42 -6.13 -25.08
C ARG A 62 11.05 -5.61 -25.56
N GLY A 63 10.78 -4.31 -25.47
CA GLY A 63 9.47 -3.75 -25.84
C GLY A 63 9.10 -3.90 -27.33
N GLU A 64 10.07 -4.14 -28.20
CA GLU A 64 9.85 -4.44 -29.63
C GLU A 64 9.69 -5.94 -29.91
N GLU A 65 9.80 -6.83 -28.91
CA GLU A 65 9.67 -8.28 -29.06
C GLU A 65 8.20 -8.71 -28.98
N GLU A 66 7.69 -9.37 -30.03
CA GLU A 66 6.36 -9.98 -30.02
C GLU A 66 6.43 -11.43 -29.52
N VAL A 67 5.60 -11.75 -28.53
CA VAL A 67 5.50 -13.10 -27.94
C VAL A 67 4.05 -13.55 -27.84
N THR A 68 3.82 -14.86 -27.83
CA THR A 68 2.47 -15.42 -27.63
C THR A 68 2.14 -15.50 -26.13
N PHE A 69 0.84 -15.47 -25.81
CA PHE A 69 0.37 -15.72 -24.43
C PHE A 69 0.74 -17.12 -23.92
N GLU A 70 0.81 -18.11 -24.81
CA GLU A 70 1.30 -19.45 -24.47
C GLU A 70 2.76 -19.39 -23.95
N TRP A 71 3.66 -18.72 -24.67
CA TRP A 71 5.04 -18.54 -24.24
C TRP A 71 5.15 -17.77 -22.92
N LEU A 72 4.36 -16.69 -22.76
CA LEU A 72 4.32 -15.92 -21.51
C LEU A 72 3.85 -16.80 -20.33
N ALA A 73 2.85 -17.64 -20.52
CA ALA A 73 2.34 -18.54 -19.49
C ALA A 73 3.41 -19.56 -19.04
N GLU A 74 4.24 -20.06 -19.96
CA GLU A 74 5.38 -20.91 -19.61
C GLU A 74 6.43 -20.18 -18.75
N GLN A 75 6.72 -18.91 -19.06
CA GLN A 75 7.63 -18.11 -18.26
C GLN A 75 7.08 -17.84 -16.85
N LEU A 76 5.77 -17.56 -16.73
CA LEU A 76 5.11 -17.37 -15.43
C LEU A 76 5.14 -18.63 -14.56
N ARG A 77 4.93 -19.81 -15.14
CA ARG A 77 5.05 -21.10 -14.43
C ARG A 77 6.48 -21.31 -13.91
N THR A 78 7.47 -21.10 -14.78
CA THR A 78 8.88 -21.19 -14.40
C THR A 78 9.23 -20.22 -13.26
N PHE A 79 8.67 -19.00 -13.31
CA PHE A 79 8.86 -18.02 -12.24
C PHE A 79 8.27 -18.49 -10.90
N VAL A 80 7.05 -19.03 -10.87
CA VAL A 80 6.41 -19.56 -9.65
C VAL A 80 7.15 -20.78 -9.11
N ASP A 81 7.61 -21.68 -9.99
CA ASP A 81 8.40 -22.86 -9.60
C ASP A 81 9.68 -22.46 -8.83
N LEU A 82 10.30 -21.34 -9.23
CA LEU A 82 11.49 -20.79 -8.56
C LEU A 82 11.15 -19.91 -7.35
N ASN A 83 9.95 -19.33 -7.31
CA ASN A 83 9.53 -18.35 -6.31
C ASN A 83 8.09 -18.66 -5.82
N PRO A 84 7.89 -19.71 -5.01
CA PRO A 84 6.56 -20.19 -4.62
C PRO A 84 5.75 -19.15 -3.83
N ASP A 85 6.39 -18.21 -3.14
CA ASP A 85 5.72 -17.13 -2.40
C ASP A 85 4.88 -16.21 -3.29
N PHE A 86 5.09 -16.24 -4.62
CA PHE A 86 4.37 -15.42 -5.59
C PHE A 86 3.30 -16.17 -6.37
N GLU A 87 2.96 -17.41 -6.01
CA GLU A 87 1.92 -18.22 -6.67
C GLU A 87 0.58 -17.46 -6.76
N VAL A 88 0.06 -16.98 -5.62
CA VAL A 88 -1.26 -16.33 -5.57
C VAL A 88 -1.32 -15.02 -6.38
N PRO A 89 -0.34 -14.09 -6.28
CA PRO A 89 -0.30 -12.93 -7.17
C PRO A 89 -0.25 -13.29 -8.66
N VAL A 90 0.56 -14.28 -9.04
CA VAL A 90 0.72 -14.68 -10.45
C VAL A 90 -0.55 -15.37 -10.98
N GLU A 91 -1.21 -16.19 -10.17
CA GLU A 91 -2.51 -16.81 -10.50
C GLU A 91 -3.58 -15.75 -10.79
N ARG A 92 -3.65 -14.70 -9.97
CA ARG A 92 -4.59 -13.59 -10.17
C ARG A 92 -4.27 -12.78 -11.42
N LEU A 93 -2.99 -12.52 -11.70
CA LEU A 93 -2.54 -11.86 -12.92
C LEU A 93 -2.93 -12.67 -14.17
N ALA A 94 -2.67 -13.98 -14.17
CA ALA A 94 -3.04 -14.86 -15.27
C ALA A 94 -4.55 -14.90 -15.51
N THR A 95 -5.35 -14.96 -14.43
CA THR A 95 -6.81 -14.90 -14.51
C THR A 95 -7.30 -13.57 -15.08
N TRP A 96 -6.63 -12.46 -14.75
CA TRP A 96 -6.96 -11.15 -15.31
C TRP A 96 -6.63 -11.06 -16.81
N LEU A 97 -5.45 -11.55 -17.22
CA LEU A 97 -5.05 -11.59 -18.63
C LEU A 97 -5.98 -12.45 -19.49
N ALA A 98 -6.44 -13.59 -18.97
CA ALA A 98 -7.32 -14.51 -19.71
C ALA A 98 -8.70 -13.93 -20.03
N ARG A 99 -9.15 -12.89 -19.31
CA ARG A 99 -10.45 -12.23 -19.60
C ARG A 99 -10.41 -11.34 -20.84
N LEU A 100 -9.23 -10.83 -21.22
CA LEU A 100 -9.08 -9.91 -22.34
C LEU A 100 -9.24 -10.59 -23.70
N ASP A 101 -9.12 -11.92 -23.78
CA ASP A 101 -9.33 -12.71 -25.00
C ASP A 101 -10.82 -12.86 -25.36
N ASP A 102 -11.72 -12.80 -24.35
CA ASP A 102 -13.16 -13.02 -24.53
C ASP A 102 -13.92 -11.75 -25.00
N GLU A 103 -13.30 -10.56 -24.98
CA GLU A 103 -13.95 -9.28 -25.35
C GLU A 103 -13.79 -8.90 -26.85
N ASP A 104 -12.97 -9.61 -27.62
CA ASP A 104 -12.79 -9.40 -29.06
C ASP A 104 -13.73 -10.27 -29.95
N ASP A 105 -14.59 -11.11 -29.32
CA ASP A 105 -15.54 -12.01 -30.02
C ASP A 105 -17.01 -11.51 -30.00
N GLU A 106 -17.30 -10.30 -29.51
CA GLU A 106 -18.63 -9.66 -29.55
C GLU A 106 -18.74 -8.59 -30.67
N GLU A 107 -18.85 -9.02 -31.94
CA GLU A 107 -19.38 -8.20 -33.07
C GLU A 107 -20.74 -8.67 -33.57
#